data_AF-A0A2N2G4J3-F1
#
_entry.id   AF-A0A2N2G4J3-F1
#
_cell.length_a   1.000
_cell.length_b   1.000
_cell.length_c   1.000
_cell.angle_alpha   90.00
_cell.angle_beta   90.00
_cell.angle_gamma   90.00
#
_symmetry.space_group_name_H-M   'P 1'
#
loop_
_entity.id
_entity.type
_entity.pdbx_description
1 polymer ?
#
loop_
_entity_poly.entity_id
_entity_poly.type
_entity_poly.pdbx_seq_one_letter_code
_entity_poly.pdbx_strand_id
1 'polypeptide(L)' 'MSKTEQNSEEISKISFEEKIQSAKKLLEKLIDPQITLSHSVEIYKNGMNELKEAQALLDNAKLEFEELNK' A
#
# COMPACT_ATOMS: atom_id res chain seq x y z
N MET A 1 -2.90 -24.35 14.03
CA MET A 1 -3.02 -23.19 13.14
C MET A 1 -4.18 -23.47 12.23
N SER A 2 -5.28 -22.75 12.43
CA SER A 2 -6.58 -23.07 11.83
C SER A 2 -6.64 -22.51 10.41
N LYS A 3 -7.36 -23.19 9.50
CA LYS A 3 -7.58 -22.77 8.09
C LYS A 3 -8.10 -21.32 7.92
N THR A 4 -8.61 -20.73 9.00
CA THR A 4 -9.12 -19.35 9.06
C THR A 4 -8.00 -18.30 9.09
N GLU A 5 -6.84 -18.60 9.71
CA GLU A 5 -5.72 -17.65 9.88
C GLU A 5 -4.90 -17.48 8.59
N GLN A 6 -4.78 -18.55 7.79
CA GLN A 6 -4.06 -18.53 6.50
C GLN A 6 -4.78 -17.66 5.44
N ASN A 7 -6.09 -17.50 5.54
CA ASN A 7 -6.87 -16.70 4.59
C ASN A 7 -6.70 -15.18 4.86
N SER A 8 -6.57 -14.77 6.12
CA SER A 8 -6.36 -13.36 6.50
C SER A 8 -4.98 -12.82 6.11
N GLU A 9 -3.93 -13.63 6.23
CA GLU A 9 -2.56 -13.24 5.84
C GLU A 9 -2.40 -13.12 4.32
N GLU A 10 -3.03 -14.01 3.53
CA GLU A 10 -3.04 -13.85 2.07
C GLU A 10 -3.82 -12.61 1.64
N ILE A 11 -4.95 -12.31 2.27
CA ILE A 11 -5.74 -11.11 1.98
C ILE A 11 -4.95 -9.84 2.31
N SER A 12 -4.24 -9.79 3.44
CA SER A 12 -3.43 -8.61 3.80
C SER A 12 -2.24 -8.42 2.86
N LYS A 13 -1.60 -9.51 2.43
CA LYS A 13 -0.48 -9.48 1.48
C LYS A 13 -0.92 -9.05 0.08
N ILE A 14 -2.06 -9.55 -0.40
CA ILE A 14 -2.68 -9.10 -1.64
C ILE A 14 -3.01 -7.60 -1.53
N SER A 15 -3.59 -7.16 -0.40
CA SER A 15 -3.91 -5.76 -0.17
C SER A 15 -2.67 -4.85 -0.17
N PHE A 16 -1.55 -5.29 0.40
CA PHE A 16 -0.28 -4.55 0.34
C PHE A 16 0.23 -4.37 -1.09
N GLU A 17 0.34 -5.47 -1.84
CA GLU A 17 0.83 -5.45 -3.22
C GLU A 17 -0.08 -4.59 -4.13
N GLU A 18 -1.39 -4.67 -3.94
CA GLU A 18 -2.37 -3.84 -4.65
C GLU A 18 -2.15 -2.34 -4.38
N LYS A 19 -1.89 -1.95 -3.13
CA LYS A 19 -1.60 -0.55 -2.77
C LYS A 19 -0.30 -0.04 -3.39
N ILE A 20 0.76 -0.86 -3.39
CA ILE A 20 2.03 -0.51 -4.05
C ILE A 20 1.81 -0.33 -5.56
N GLN A 21 1.05 -1.23 -6.20
CA GLN A 21 0.71 -1.11 -7.62
C GLN A 21 -0.16 0.13 -7.91
N SER A 22 -1.14 0.44 -7.06
CA SER A 22 -1.98 1.63 -7.15
C SER A 22 -1.13 2.90 -7.07
N ALA A 23 -0.27 2.99 -6.05
CA ALA A 23 0.65 4.10 -5.87
C ALA A 23 1.55 4.30 -7.08
N LYS A 24 2.15 3.22 -7.60
CA LYS A 24 3.02 3.27 -8.78
C LYS A 24 2.29 3.82 -9.99
N LYS A 25 1.10 3.29 -10.30
CA LYS A 25 0.27 3.76 -11.42
C LYS A 25 -0.15 5.22 -11.27
N LEU A 26 -0.41 5.69 -10.05
CA LEU A 26 -0.72 7.10 -9.80
C LEU A 26 0.51 7.97 -10.06
N LEU A 27 1.66 7.64 -9.46
CA LEU A 27 2.86 8.46 -9.58
C LEU A 27 3.46 8.45 -11.00
N GLU A 28 3.28 7.38 -11.78
CA GLU A 28 3.65 7.34 -13.21
C GLU A 28 2.90 8.40 -14.03
N LYS A 29 1.67 8.77 -13.67
CA LYS A 29 0.91 9.82 -14.36
C LYS A 29 1.54 11.21 -14.21
N LEU A 30 2.41 11.41 -13.22
CA LEU A 30 3.13 12.68 -13.03
C LEU A 30 4.16 12.94 -14.14
N ILE A 31 4.51 11.91 -14.92
CA ILE A 31 5.44 12.02 -16.06
C ILE A 31 4.72 12.62 -17.29
N ASP A 32 3.39 12.63 -17.31
CA ASP A 32 2.61 13.18 -18.43
C ASP A 32 2.85 14.69 -18.57
N PRO A 33 3.44 15.16 -19.69
CA PRO A 33 3.69 16.58 -19.91
C PRO A 33 2.42 17.42 -20.10
N GLN A 34 1.26 16.80 -20.29
CA GLN A 34 -0.03 17.49 -20.42
C GLN A 34 -0.76 17.63 -19.06
N ILE A 35 -0.19 17.11 -17.98
CA ILE A 35 -0.82 17.20 -16.66
C ILE A 35 -0.89 18.65 -16.16
N THR A 36 -2.04 19.05 -15.64
CA THR A 36 -2.17 20.36 -15.00
C THR A 36 -1.57 20.31 -13.59
N LEU A 37 -1.08 21.44 -13.08
CA LEU A 37 -0.52 21.53 -11.73
C LEU A 37 -1.51 21.08 -10.65
N SER A 38 -2.79 21.47 -10.76
CA SER A 38 -3.81 21.06 -9.80
C SER A 38 -3.98 19.55 -9.78
N HIS A 39 -4.00 18.92 -10.95
CA HIS A 39 -4.16 17.47 -11.06
C HIS A 39 -2.89 16.72 -10.64
N SER A 40 -1.70 17.25 -10.91
CA SER A 40 -0.44 16.64 -10.45
C SER A 40 -0.35 16.61 -8.92
N VAL A 41 -0.78 17.67 -8.24
CA VAL A 41 -0.84 17.72 -6.78
C VAL A 41 -1.85 16.71 -6.22
N GLU A 42 -3.01 16.57 -6.85
CA GLU A 42 -4.03 15.58 -6.46
C GLU A 42 -3.51 14.15 -6.62
N ILE A 43 -2.96 13.83 -7.79
CA ILE A 43 -2.37 12.51 -8.08
C ILE A 43 -1.23 12.19 -7.10
N TYR A 44 -0.34 13.15 -6.84
CA TYR A 44 0.74 12.96 -5.88
C TYR A 44 0.20 12.63 -4.49
N LYS A 45 -0.77 13.41 -3.98
CA LYS A 45 -1.38 13.15 -2.66
C LYS A 45 -1.99 11.76 -2.58
N ASN A 46 -2.72 11.35 -3.62
CA ASN A 46 -3.36 10.04 -3.67
C ASN A 46 -2.32 8.91 -3.71
N GLY A 47 -1.28 9.04 -4.53
CA GLY A 47 -0.18 8.06 -4.60
C GLY A 47 0.57 7.94 -3.26
N MET A 48 0.84 9.07 -2.60
CA MET A 48 1.46 9.08 -1.28
C MET A 48 0.57 8.45 -0.20
N ASN A 49 -0.76 8.61 -0.29
CA ASN A 49 -1.67 7.98 0.65
C ASN A 49 -1.67 6.45 0.51
N GLU A 50 -1.68 5.93 -0.71
CA GLU A 50 -1.57 4.48 -0.97
C GLU A 50 -0.26 3.90 -0.41
N LEU A 51 0.87 4.61 -0.58
CA LEU A 51 2.15 4.20 0.01
C LEU A 51 2.11 4.20 1.55
N LYS A 52 1.46 5.20 2.15
CA LYS A 52 1.33 5.30 3.60
C LYS A 52 0.50 4.15 4.17
N GLU A 53 -0.59 3.78 3.51
CA GLU A 53 -1.42 2.65 3.91
C GLU A 53 -0.67 1.32 3.73
N ALA A 54 0.10 1.17 2.64
CA ALA A 54 0.97 0.01 2.45
C ALA A 54 2.03 -0.11 3.56
N GLN A 55 2.65 1.01 3.96
CA GLN A 55 3.61 1.03 5.07
C GLN A 55 2.96 0.60 6.39
N ALA A 56 1.75 1.06 6.68
CA ALA A 56 1.03 0.66 7.90
C ALA A 56 0.75 -0.84 7.95
N LEU A 57 0.44 -1.47 6.81
CA LEU A 57 0.27 -2.93 6.73
C LEU A 57 1.57 -3.67 7.07
N LEU A 58 2.71 -3.19 6.57
CA LEU A 58 4.03 -3.75 6.88
C LEU A 58 4.39 -3.60 8.36
N ASP A 59 4.15 -2.42 8.93
CA ASP A 59 4.47 -2.14 10.33
C ASP A 59 3.63 -3.03 11.26
N ASN A 60 2.34 -3.22 10.96
CA ASN A 60 1.47 -4.12 11.71
C ASN A 60 1.95 -5.58 11.61
N ALA A 61 2.28 -6.06 10.40
CA ALA A 61 2.78 -7.42 10.22
C ALA A 61 4.10 -7.66 10.98
N LYS A 62 4.97 -6.63 11.04
CA LYS A 62 6.21 -6.69 11.81
C LYS A 62 5.94 -6.76 13.31
N LEU A 63 5.00 -5.96 13.82
CA LEU A 63 4.60 -5.98 15.24
C LEU A 63 4.01 -7.34 15.63
N GLU A 64 3.10 -7.89 14.82
CA GLU A 64 2.53 -9.22 15.05
C GLU A 64 3.62 -10.30 15.10
N PHE A 65 4.60 -10.23 14.19
CA PHE A 65 5.74 -11.16 14.21
C PHE A 65 6.61 -11.02 15.47
N GLU A 66 6.87 -9.79 15.94
CA GLU A 66 7.64 -9.55 17.17
C GLU A 66 6.91 -10.06 18.42
N GLU A 67 5.57 -9.94 18.46
CA GLU A 67 4.75 -10.46 19.56
C GLU A 67 4.70 -11.99 19.58
N LEU A 68 4.61 -12.65 18.42
CA LEU A 68 4.57 -14.11 18.33
C LEU A 68 5.91 -14.79 18.68
N ASN A 69 7.02 -14.08 18.55
CA ASN A 69 8.37 -14.59 18.85
C ASN A 69 8.89 -14.18 20.23
N LYS A 70 8.02 -13.64 21.09
CA LYS A 70 8.34 -13.24 22.46
C LYS A 70 8.11 -14.38 23.46
#